data_AF-A0A832ZGL4-F1
#
_entry.id   AF-A0A832ZGL4-F1
#
_cell.length_a   1.000
_cell.length_b   1.000
_cell.length_c   1.000
_cell.angle_alpha   90.00
_cell.angle_beta   90.00
_cell.angle_gamma   90.00
#
_symmetry.space_group_name_H-M   'P 1'
#
loop_
_entity.id
_entity.type
_entity.pdbx_description
1 polymer ?
#
loop_
_entity_poly.entity_id
_entity_poly.type
_entity_poly.pdbx_seq_one_letter_code
_entity_poly.pdbx_strand_id
1 'polypeptide(L)'
;MAIEVPLNPLGRHEIHQLESILLFATLFRPEVIELIKDPAERLTWVDSLAVAAGALAREKAGMTISEIARELGRTEQTIRKHLKGESKAGQLVRETYELIKQGKLDELIKTIEMIEKGGLKEVIAKEEYEKLMEKYERLKLEYERIREELERMKQTVELENLQKAREEIEKLKGELEKVKREKKKLEKIIKELTLAKEELEKKIEEMRELADRLRKEKEELSRENEELKKRVKELEKYKIKFEELKERVRKFKEEIEKLLE
;
A
#
# COMPACT_ATOMS: atom_id res chain seq x y z
N MET A 1 16.72 58.33 -39.20
CA MET A 1 17.89 58.83 -39.96
C MET A 1 18.92 57.71 -39.96
N ALA A 2 19.49 57.35 -41.11
CA ALA A 2 20.58 56.37 -41.14
C ALA A 2 21.81 57.02 -40.48
N ILE A 3 22.30 56.43 -39.39
CA ILE A 3 23.51 56.92 -38.72
C ILE A 3 24.70 56.46 -39.57
N GLU A 4 25.40 57.40 -40.20
CA GLU A 4 26.63 57.10 -40.92
C GLU A 4 27.76 56.87 -39.91
N VAL A 5 28.45 55.73 -40.01
CA VAL A 5 29.52 55.35 -39.08
C VAL A 5 30.88 55.66 -39.71
N PRO A 6 31.70 56.56 -39.13
CA PRO A 6 32.99 56.93 -39.69
C PRO A 6 34.03 55.84 -39.40
N LEU A 7 34.08 54.79 -40.25
CA LEU A 7 34.98 53.65 -40.07
C LEU A 7 36.48 54.02 -40.17
N ASN A 8 36.80 55.11 -40.86
CA ASN A 8 38.14 55.70 -40.94
C ASN A 8 38.05 57.17 -40.49
N PRO A 9 37.94 57.42 -39.17
CA PRO A 9 37.57 58.73 -38.65
C PRO A 9 38.68 59.77 -38.87
N LEU A 10 38.29 60.96 -39.33
CA LEU A 10 39.14 62.13 -39.54
C LEU A 10 38.91 63.17 -38.45
N GLY A 11 39.96 63.42 -37.65
CA GLY A 11 39.94 64.41 -36.58
C GLY A 11 39.10 63.98 -35.37
N ARG A 12 39.10 64.83 -34.34
CA ARG A 12 38.57 64.47 -33.00
C ARG A 12 37.09 64.12 -32.99
N HIS A 13 36.28 64.79 -33.82
CA HIS A 13 34.83 64.59 -33.83
C HIS A 13 34.46 63.18 -34.29
N GLU A 14 35.01 62.75 -35.44
CA GLU A 14 34.73 61.42 -35.99
C GLU A 14 35.35 60.31 -35.12
N ILE A 15 36.50 60.56 -34.48
CA ILE A 15 37.09 59.61 -33.53
C ILE A 15 36.13 59.35 -32.36
N HIS A 16 35.60 60.43 -31.76
CA HIS A 16 34.65 60.32 -30.65
C HIS A 16 33.33 59.67 -31.10
N GLN A 17 32.89 59.94 -32.33
CA GLN A 17 31.70 59.33 -32.90
C GLN A 17 31.89 57.82 -33.06
N LEU A 18 32.99 57.37 -33.67
CA LEU A 18 33.30 55.95 -33.83
C LEU A 18 33.46 55.27 -32.46
N GLU A 19 34.17 55.90 -31.51
CA GLU A 19 34.31 55.41 -30.13
C GLU A 19 32.95 55.18 -29.46
N SER A 20 32.06 56.18 -29.54
CA SER A 20 30.73 56.12 -28.93
C SER A 20 29.88 55.02 -29.54
N ILE A 21 29.90 54.89 -30.87
CA ILE A 21 29.16 53.85 -31.59
C ILE A 21 29.70 52.47 -31.22
N LEU A 22 31.03 52.29 -31.18
CA LEU A 22 31.65 51.01 -30.82
C LEU A 22 31.34 50.61 -29.39
N LEU A 23 31.44 51.55 -28.44
CA LEU A 23 31.12 51.29 -27.04
C LEU A 23 29.65 50.91 -26.88
N PHE A 24 28.74 51.73 -27.43
CA PHE A 24 27.31 51.51 -27.36
C PHE A 24 26.92 50.18 -28.00
N ALA A 25 27.31 49.95 -29.26
CA ALA A 25 26.98 48.72 -29.98
C ALA A 25 27.53 47.47 -29.27
N THR A 26 28.71 47.56 -28.63
CA THR A 26 29.28 46.43 -27.89
C THR A 26 28.55 46.16 -26.58
N LEU A 27 28.15 47.20 -25.84
CA LEU A 27 27.41 47.05 -24.58
C LEU A 27 26.06 46.35 -24.76
N PHE A 28 25.44 46.49 -25.92
CA PHE A 28 24.14 45.90 -26.23
C PHE A 28 24.21 44.54 -26.95
N ARG A 29 25.39 43.95 -27.08
CA ARG A 29 25.50 42.55 -27.50
C ARG A 29 24.93 41.63 -26.40
N PRO A 30 24.15 40.58 -26.73
CA PRO A 30 23.53 39.70 -25.72
C PRO A 30 24.53 39.11 -24.72
N GLU A 31 25.70 38.69 -25.21
CA GLU A 31 26.78 38.16 -24.38
C GLU A 31 27.39 39.21 -23.43
N VAL A 32 27.41 40.49 -23.82
CA VAL A 32 27.96 41.58 -23.00
C VAL A 32 26.96 42.01 -21.95
N ILE A 33 25.66 42.04 -22.28
CA ILE A 33 24.58 42.31 -21.33
C ILE A 33 24.63 41.34 -20.14
N GLU A 34 24.87 40.05 -20.40
CA GLU A 34 25.03 39.06 -19.32
C GLU A 34 26.34 39.28 -18.53
N LEU A 35 27.45 39.66 -19.17
CA LEU A 35 28.71 39.97 -18.48
C LEU A 35 28.58 41.16 -17.52
N ILE A 36 27.80 42.18 -17.88
CA ILE A 36 27.64 43.40 -17.06
C ILE A 36 26.44 43.34 -16.10
N LYS A 37 25.76 42.18 -16.03
CA LYS A 37 24.57 41.98 -15.20
C LYS A 37 24.88 42.08 -13.72
N ASP A 38 26.02 41.51 -13.29
CA ASP A 38 26.50 41.61 -11.91
C ASP A 38 26.94 43.05 -11.61
N PRO A 39 26.30 43.76 -10.65
CA PRO A 39 26.69 45.10 -10.26
C PRO A 39 28.14 45.22 -9.78
N ALA A 40 28.72 44.16 -9.20
CA ALA A 40 30.08 44.18 -8.66
C ALA A 40 31.15 44.28 -9.75
N GLU A 41 30.95 43.60 -10.88
CA GLU A 41 31.91 43.57 -12.00
C GLU A 41 31.58 44.58 -13.11
N ARG A 42 30.34 45.10 -13.14
CA ARG A 42 29.83 46.00 -14.17
C ARG A 42 30.77 47.17 -14.45
N LEU A 43 31.27 47.83 -13.41
CA LEU A 43 32.14 49.00 -13.57
C LEU A 43 33.46 48.64 -14.28
N THR A 44 34.07 47.51 -13.91
CA THR A 44 35.32 47.03 -14.50
C THR A 44 35.13 46.64 -15.97
N TRP A 45 34.01 46.00 -16.30
CA TRP A 45 33.68 45.66 -17.68
C TRP A 45 33.43 46.90 -18.54
N VAL A 46 32.64 47.86 -18.03
CA VAL A 46 32.34 49.11 -18.76
C VAL A 46 33.61 49.94 -18.98
N ASP A 47 34.49 50.08 -17.97
CA ASP A 47 35.78 50.77 -18.14
C ASP A 47 36.65 50.08 -19.20
N SER A 48 36.77 48.76 -19.13
CA SER A 48 37.59 47.99 -20.08
C SER A 48 37.06 48.09 -21.52
N LEU A 49 35.74 48.08 -21.70
CA LEU A 49 35.09 48.24 -23.01
C LEU A 49 35.25 49.66 -23.55
N ALA A 50 35.11 50.69 -22.71
CA ALA A 50 35.31 52.08 -23.08
C ALA A 50 36.74 52.33 -23.56
N VAL A 51 37.73 51.84 -22.80
CA VAL A 51 39.16 51.93 -23.19
C VAL A 51 39.42 51.19 -24.50
N ALA A 52 38.86 50.00 -24.69
CA ALA A 52 39.03 49.23 -25.92
C ALA A 52 38.39 49.92 -27.14
N ALA A 53 37.19 50.47 -27.00
CA ALA A 53 36.49 51.24 -28.04
C ALA A 53 37.26 52.50 -28.42
N GLY A 54 37.69 53.29 -27.43
CA GLY A 54 38.48 54.49 -27.64
C GLY A 54 39.84 54.20 -28.27
N ALA A 55 40.47 53.07 -27.91
CA ALA A 55 41.73 52.64 -28.51
C ALA A 55 41.54 52.27 -29.98
N LEU A 56 40.53 51.46 -30.29
CA LEU A 56 40.26 51.03 -31.66
C LEU A 56 39.90 52.21 -32.56
N ALA A 57 39.06 53.14 -32.09
CA ALA A 57 38.68 54.32 -32.86
C ALA A 57 39.89 55.18 -33.27
N ARG A 58 40.85 55.35 -32.34
CA ARG A 58 42.09 56.09 -32.59
C ARG A 58 43.09 55.32 -33.47
N GLU A 59 43.15 54.00 -33.35
CA GLU A 59 43.90 53.15 -34.28
C GLU A 59 43.38 53.32 -35.72
N LYS A 60 42.06 53.38 -35.91
CA LYS A 60 41.44 53.64 -37.22
C LYS A 60 41.67 55.05 -37.76
N ALA A 61 41.94 56.01 -36.89
CA ALA A 61 42.41 57.35 -37.26
C ALA A 61 43.91 57.41 -37.62
N GLY A 62 44.63 56.28 -37.52
CA GLY A 62 46.06 56.20 -37.81
C GLY A 62 46.98 56.64 -36.67
N MET A 63 46.46 56.79 -35.45
CA MET A 63 47.26 57.17 -34.28
C MET A 63 48.19 56.04 -33.84
N THR A 64 49.36 56.40 -33.33
CA THR A 64 50.33 55.43 -32.78
C THR A 64 49.90 54.94 -31.39
N ILE A 65 50.36 53.76 -30.98
CA ILE A 65 50.06 53.18 -29.65
C ILE A 65 50.43 54.17 -28.52
N SER A 66 51.56 54.88 -28.65
CA SER A 66 52.01 55.87 -27.67
C SER A 66 51.07 57.07 -27.56
N GLU A 67 50.54 57.56 -28.68
CA GLU A 67 49.56 58.65 -28.68
C GLU A 67 48.24 58.20 -28.05
N ILE A 68 47.75 57.02 -28.42
CA ILE A 68 46.52 56.44 -27.87
C ILE A 68 46.63 56.26 -26.35
N ALA A 69 47.76 55.72 -25.88
CA ALA A 69 48.03 55.50 -24.46
C ALA A 69 48.01 56.81 -23.66
N ARG A 70 48.64 57.87 -24.18
CA ARG A 70 48.63 59.20 -23.57
C ARG A 70 47.23 59.80 -23.53
N GLU A 71 46.46 59.71 -24.63
CA GLU A 71 45.12 60.28 -24.69
C GLU A 71 44.12 59.56 -23.78
N LEU A 72 44.20 58.23 -23.70
CA LEU A 72 43.27 57.42 -22.89
C LEU A 72 43.71 57.27 -21.42
N GLY A 73 44.88 57.79 -21.05
CA GLY A 73 45.40 57.67 -19.69
C GLY A 73 45.65 56.21 -19.27
N ARG A 74 46.19 55.40 -20.20
CA ARG A 74 46.50 53.98 -19.99
C ARG A 74 47.92 53.67 -20.47
N THR A 75 48.45 52.51 -20.06
CA THR A 75 49.79 52.10 -20.52
C THR A 75 49.75 51.63 -21.97
N GLU A 76 50.85 51.80 -22.70
CA GLU A 76 50.98 51.24 -24.06
C GLU A 76 50.75 49.73 -24.11
N GLN A 77 51.13 49.02 -23.05
CA GLN A 77 50.88 47.58 -22.93
C GLN A 77 49.37 47.28 -22.87
N THR A 78 48.61 48.04 -22.08
CA THR A 78 47.15 47.92 -22.00
C THR A 78 46.50 48.18 -23.35
N ILE A 79 46.89 49.28 -24.02
CA ILE A 79 46.37 49.62 -25.35
C ILE A 79 46.70 48.51 -26.36
N ARG A 80 47.94 48.02 -26.37
CA ARG A 80 48.36 46.93 -27.26
C ARG A 80 47.55 45.65 -27.04
N LYS A 81 47.25 45.29 -25.79
CA LYS A 81 46.42 44.12 -25.46
C LYS A 81 44.99 44.27 -25.99
N HIS A 82 44.38 45.45 -25.84
CA HIS A 82 43.05 45.72 -26.38
C HIS A 82 43.03 45.69 -27.91
N LEU A 83 43.95 46.42 -28.54
CA LEU A 83 44.04 46.48 -30.00
C LEU A 83 44.30 45.09 -30.61
N LYS A 84 45.21 44.29 -30.06
CA LYS A 84 45.46 42.93 -30.56
C LYS A 84 44.32 41.94 -30.29
N GLY A 85 43.31 42.29 -29.49
CA GLY A 85 42.27 41.36 -29.07
C GLY A 85 42.77 40.29 -28.08
N GLU A 86 43.83 40.59 -27.31
CA GLU A 86 44.32 39.70 -26.24
C GLU A 86 43.46 39.84 -24.98
N SER A 87 42.83 41.00 -24.79
CA SER A 87 41.81 41.21 -23.75
C SER A 87 40.41 40.82 -24.26
N LYS A 88 39.53 40.34 -23.38
CA LYS A 88 38.14 40.04 -23.74
C LYS A 88 37.37 41.27 -24.24
N ALA A 89 37.55 42.43 -23.59
CA ALA A 89 36.95 43.70 -24.04
C ALA A 89 37.41 44.08 -25.46
N GLY A 90 38.70 43.93 -25.76
CA GLY A 90 39.26 44.18 -27.08
C GLY A 90 38.73 43.24 -28.16
N GLN A 91 38.52 41.95 -27.83
CA GLN A 91 37.88 40.99 -28.75
C GLN A 91 36.46 41.42 -29.10
N LEU A 92 35.65 41.71 -28.07
CA LEU A 92 34.25 42.09 -28.22
C LEU A 92 34.10 43.36 -29.08
N VAL A 93 34.90 44.40 -28.80
CA VAL A 93 34.88 45.65 -29.55
C VAL A 93 35.34 45.47 -30.99
N ARG A 94 36.37 44.65 -31.23
CA ARG A 94 36.86 44.35 -32.59
C ARG A 94 35.81 43.58 -33.41
N GLU A 95 35.17 42.59 -32.82
CA GLU A 95 34.06 41.88 -33.45
C GLU A 95 32.89 42.83 -33.77
N THR A 96 32.54 43.71 -32.83
CA THR A 96 31.51 44.75 -33.05
C THR A 96 31.88 45.64 -34.22
N TYR A 97 33.14 46.10 -34.32
CA TYR A 97 33.62 46.89 -35.45
C TYR A 97 33.44 46.17 -36.79
N GLU A 98 33.79 44.89 -36.87
CA GLU A 98 33.63 44.10 -38.11
C GLU A 98 32.15 43.89 -38.46
N LEU A 99 31.27 43.68 -37.48
CA LEU A 99 29.82 43.60 -37.71
C LEU A 99 29.25 44.91 -38.28
N ILE A 100 29.66 46.05 -37.71
CA ILE A 100 29.26 47.38 -38.20
C ILE A 100 29.78 47.59 -39.62
N LYS A 101 31.03 47.23 -39.90
CA LYS A 101 31.62 47.31 -41.25
C LYS A 101 30.86 46.45 -42.27
N GLN A 102 30.25 45.35 -41.84
CA GLN A 102 29.39 44.49 -42.66
C GLN A 102 27.95 45.01 -42.81
N GLY A 103 27.61 46.19 -42.26
CA GLY A 103 26.27 46.77 -42.32
C GLY A 103 25.29 46.17 -41.32
N LYS A 104 25.74 45.39 -40.34
CA LYS A 104 24.88 44.71 -39.35
C LYS A 104 24.58 45.54 -38.10
N LEU A 105 24.85 46.85 -38.13
CA LEU A 105 24.53 47.73 -37.01
C LEU A 105 23.02 47.77 -36.72
N ASP A 106 22.19 47.69 -37.77
CA ASP A 106 20.72 47.67 -37.63
C ASP A 106 20.20 46.45 -36.86
N GLU A 107 20.91 45.31 -36.90
CA GLU A 107 20.56 44.11 -36.11
C GLU A 107 20.79 44.34 -34.61
N LEU A 108 21.85 45.08 -34.26
CA LEU A 108 22.14 45.47 -32.87
C LEU A 108 21.17 46.54 -32.37
N ILE A 109 20.78 47.50 -33.22
CA ILE A 109 19.77 48.52 -32.89
C ILE A 109 18.40 47.86 -32.68
N LYS A 110 18.01 46.88 -33.50
CA LYS A 110 16.79 46.07 -33.26
C LYS A 110 16.82 45.36 -31.91
N THR A 111 17.98 44.87 -31.49
CA THR A 111 18.15 44.24 -30.16
C THR A 111 17.84 45.23 -29.04
N ILE A 112 18.28 46.49 -29.18
CA ILE A 112 17.96 47.58 -28.24
C ILE A 112 16.48 47.92 -28.26
N GLU A 113 15.88 48.05 -29.45
CA GLU A 113 14.43 48.31 -29.58
C GLU A 113 13.60 47.19 -28.95
N MET A 114 14.04 45.94 -29.05
CA MET A 114 13.38 44.79 -28.40
C MET A 114 13.53 44.79 -26.88
N ILE A 115 14.64 45.32 -26.35
CA ILE A 115 14.88 45.49 -24.91
C ILE A 115 14.06 46.66 -24.36
N GLU A 116 14.08 47.82 -25.02
CA GLU A 116 13.30 49.02 -24.63
C GLU A 116 11.79 48.80 -24.73
N LYS A 117 11.32 48.00 -25.71
CA LYS A 117 9.90 47.67 -25.86
C LYS A 117 9.44 46.45 -25.04
N GLY A 118 10.27 45.90 -24.15
CA GLY A 118 9.89 44.80 -23.25
C GLY A 118 9.61 43.44 -23.91
N GLY A 119 9.75 43.30 -25.22
CA GLY A 119 9.16 42.22 -26.01
C GLY A 119 9.75 40.82 -25.78
N LEU A 120 11.03 40.68 -25.42
CA LEU A 120 11.62 39.34 -25.26
C LEU A 120 11.17 38.64 -23.98
N LYS A 121 10.92 39.41 -22.90
CA LYS A 121 10.38 38.84 -21.64
C LYS A 121 8.88 38.58 -21.73
N GLU A 122 8.14 39.44 -22.42
CA GLU A 122 6.68 39.39 -22.42
C GLU A 122 6.11 38.31 -23.36
N VAL A 123 6.72 38.08 -24.52
CA VAL A 123 6.27 37.05 -25.48
C VAL A 123 6.63 35.63 -25.01
N ILE A 124 7.87 35.41 -24.55
CA ILE A 124 8.29 34.10 -24.02
C ILE A 124 7.52 33.76 -22.74
N ALA A 125 7.33 34.72 -21.83
CA ALA A 125 6.53 34.51 -20.63
C ALA A 125 5.06 34.21 -20.97
N LYS A 126 4.48 34.85 -22.00
CA LYS A 126 3.09 34.60 -22.39
C LYS A 126 2.89 33.20 -22.98
N GLU A 127 3.79 32.77 -23.84
CA GLU A 127 3.69 31.46 -24.53
C GLU A 127 3.98 30.28 -23.57
N GLU A 128 4.91 30.47 -22.63
CA GLU A 128 5.13 29.52 -21.53
C GLU A 128 3.97 29.51 -20.53
N TYR A 129 3.39 30.68 -20.24
CA TYR A 129 2.21 30.81 -19.38
C TYR A 129 0.98 30.13 -20.01
N GLU A 130 0.74 30.31 -21.31
CA GLU A 130 -0.34 29.63 -22.03
C GLU A 130 -0.17 28.11 -22.00
N LYS A 131 1.02 27.59 -22.30
CA LYS A 131 1.31 26.14 -22.19
C LYS A 131 1.17 25.62 -20.77
N LEU A 132 1.54 26.40 -19.77
CA LEU A 132 1.40 26.02 -18.36
C LEU A 132 -0.07 26.03 -17.94
N MET A 133 -0.86 26.98 -18.41
CA MET A 133 -2.31 27.04 -18.18
C MET A 133 -3.03 25.86 -18.83
N GLU A 134 -2.71 25.51 -20.07
CA GLU A 134 -3.27 24.32 -20.73
C GLU A 134 -2.94 23.03 -19.97
N LYS A 135 -1.70 22.89 -19.49
CA LYS A 135 -1.29 21.76 -18.64
C LYS A 135 -2.03 21.75 -17.31
N TYR A 136 -2.19 22.91 -16.69
CA TYR A 136 -2.92 23.05 -15.43
C TYR A 136 -4.38 22.66 -15.59
N GLU A 137 -5.06 23.12 -16.64
CA GLU A 137 -6.45 22.77 -16.94
C GLU A 137 -6.60 21.27 -17.23
N ARG A 138 -5.69 20.68 -18.00
CA ARG A 138 -5.68 19.24 -18.26
C ARG A 138 -5.50 18.44 -16.96
N LEU A 139 -4.52 18.82 -16.14
CA LEU A 139 -4.24 18.14 -14.89
C LEU A 139 -5.39 18.31 -13.90
N LYS A 140 -6.05 19.46 -13.89
CA LYS A 140 -7.24 19.71 -13.08
C LYS A 140 -8.40 18.79 -13.49
N LEU A 141 -8.64 18.64 -14.80
CA LEU A 141 -9.67 17.73 -15.32
C LEU A 141 -9.36 16.26 -14.98
N GLU A 142 -8.10 15.83 -15.13
CA GLU A 142 -7.67 14.49 -14.73
C GLU A 142 -7.82 14.26 -13.22
N TYR A 143 -7.47 15.25 -12.41
CA TYR A 143 -7.64 15.19 -10.95
C TYR A 143 -9.12 15.05 -10.56
N GLU A 144 -10.00 15.85 -11.13
CA GLU A 144 -11.45 15.74 -10.85
C GLU A 144 -12.00 14.39 -11.28
N ARG A 145 -11.61 13.88 -12.46
CA ARG A 145 -12.03 12.55 -12.91
C ARG A 145 -11.54 11.42 -11.99
N ILE A 146 -10.26 11.43 -11.62
CA ILE A 146 -9.69 10.42 -10.70
C ILE A 146 -10.37 10.50 -9.33
N ARG A 147 -10.65 11.71 -8.85
CA ARG A 147 -11.36 11.93 -7.59
C ARG A 147 -12.77 11.33 -7.63
N GLU A 148 -13.51 11.51 -8.72
CA GLU A 148 -14.83 10.91 -8.91
C GLU A 148 -14.77 9.38 -9.03
N GLU A 149 -13.82 8.84 -9.79
CA GLU A 149 -13.62 7.38 -9.91
C GLU A 149 -13.28 6.77 -8.54
N LEU A 150 -12.42 7.43 -7.75
CA LEU A 150 -12.08 7.01 -6.40
C LEU A 150 -13.30 6.98 -5.48
N GLU A 151 -14.15 8.02 -5.54
CA GLU A 151 -15.36 8.11 -4.72
C GLU A 151 -16.36 7.00 -5.08
N ARG A 152 -16.57 6.75 -6.39
CA ARG A 152 -17.39 5.63 -6.87
C ARG A 152 -16.85 4.29 -6.39
N MET A 153 -15.54 4.08 -6.50
CA MET A 153 -14.91 2.82 -6.09
C MET A 153 -15.03 2.59 -4.58
N LYS A 154 -14.86 3.63 -3.76
CA LYS A 154 -15.09 3.56 -2.31
C LYS A 154 -16.53 3.14 -1.99
N GLN A 155 -17.51 3.76 -2.64
CA GLN A 155 -18.92 3.43 -2.43
C GLN A 155 -19.24 1.98 -2.85
N THR A 156 -18.73 1.52 -4.00
CA THR A 156 -18.96 0.14 -4.46
C THR A 156 -18.33 -0.89 -3.52
N VAL A 157 -17.07 -0.68 -3.12
CA VAL A 157 -16.36 -1.61 -2.23
C VAL A 157 -16.99 -1.66 -0.85
N GLU A 158 -17.40 -0.52 -0.29
CA GLU A 158 -18.08 -0.48 1.01
C GLU A 158 -19.43 -1.20 0.94
N LEU A 159 -20.27 -0.90 -0.04
CA LEU A 159 -21.60 -1.49 -0.16
C LEU A 159 -21.55 -3.01 -0.41
N GLU A 160 -20.70 -3.46 -1.33
CA GLU A 160 -20.64 -4.87 -1.72
C GLU A 160 -20.08 -5.76 -0.62
N ASN A 161 -19.02 -5.31 0.08
CA ASN A 161 -18.44 -6.06 1.19
C ASN A 161 -19.37 -6.09 2.41
N LEU A 162 -20.02 -4.97 2.74
CA LEU A 162 -21.01 -4.94 3.82
C LEU A 162 -22.20 -5.84 3.50
N GLN A 163 -22.65 -5.87 2.25
CA GLN A 163 -23.78 -6.70 1.86
C GLN A 163 -23.44 -8.19 1.94
N LYS A 164 -22.30 -8.62 1.39
CA LYS A 164 -21.83 -10.01 1.49
C LYS A 164 -21.65 -10.45 2.94
N ALA A 165 -21.01 -9.62 3.76
CA ALA A 165 -20.85 -9.90 5.19
C ALA A 165 -22.21 -10.01 5.93
N ARG A 166 -23.18 -9.16 5.59
CA ARG A 166 -24.54 -9.24 6.15
C ARG A 166 -25.26 -10.53 5.74
N GLU A 167 -25.16 -10.94 4.48
CA GLU A 167 -25.76 -12.18 3.99
C GLU A 167 -25.14 -13.42 4.66
N GLU A 168 -23.82 -13.43 4.86
CA GLU A 168 -23.13 -14.50 5.60
C GLU A 168 -23.54 -14.53 7.08
N ILE A 169 -23.61 -13.38 7.74
CA ILE A 169 -24.09 -13.28 9.12
C ILE A 169 -25.50 -13.84 9.25
N GLU A 170 -26.39 -13.55 8.31
CA GLU A 170 -27.78 -14.02 8.35
C GLU A 170 -27.88 -15.54 8.13
N LYS A 171 -27.08 -16.09 7.21
CA LYS A 171 -26.97 -17.55 7.01
C LYS A 171 -26.47 -18.24 8.27
N LEU A 172 -25.38 -17.75 8.86
CA LEU A 172 -24.78 -18.31 10.08
C LEU A 172 -25.73 -18.23 11.28
N LYS A 173 -26.51 -17.15 11.41
CA LYS A 173 -27.57 -17.05 12.43
C LYS A 173 -28.64 -18.13 12.24
N GLY A 174 -29.08 -18.35 11.01
CA GLY A 174 -30.05 -19.38 10.68
C GLY A 174 -29.56 -20.80 11.02
N GLU A 175 -28.31 -21.10 10.69
CA GLU A 175 -27.67 -22.37 11.05
C GLU A 175 -27.53 -22.53 12.56
N LEU A 176 -27.11 -21.48 13.27
CA LEU A 176 -27.01 -21.47 14.73
C LEU A 176 -28.35 -21.75 15.41
N GLU A 177 -29.45 -21.20 14.89
CA GLU A 177 -30.80 -21.51 15.39
C GLU A 177 -31.18 -22.97 15.18
N LYS A 178 -30.89 -23.54 14.00
CA LYS A 178 -31.17 -24.97 13.72
C LYS A 178 -30.41 -25.87 14.69
N VAL A 179 -29.12 -25.64 14.85
CA VAL A 179 -28.27 -26.40 15.78
C VAL A 179 -28.76 -26.26 17.23
N LYS A 180 -29.18 -25.06 17.66
CA LYS A 180 -29.77 -24.87 19.00
C LYS A 180 -31.05 -25.68 19.20
N ARG A 181 -31.92 -25.74 18.19
CA ARG A 181 -33.16 -26.54 18.25
C ARG A 181 -32.87 -28.03 18.33
N GLU A 182 -31.91 -28.51 17.55
CA GLU A 182 -31.46 -29.91 17.58
C GLU A 182 -30.82 -30.28 18.92
N LYS A 183 -29.93 -29.44 19.44
CA LYS A 183 -29.34 -29.62 20.78
C LYS A 183 -30.43 -29.79 21.85
N LYS A 184 -31.44 -28.93 21.86
CA LYS A 184 -32.56 -29.01 22.81
C LYS A 184 -33.38 -30.30 22.66
N LYS A 185 -33.55 -30.82 21.44
CA LYS A 185 -34.21 -32.11 21.19
C LYS A 185 -33.36 -33.26 21.74
N LEU A 186 -32.07 -33.27 21.45
CA LEU A 186 -31.14 -34.29 21.93
C LEU A 186 -31.04 -34.30 23.47
N GLU A 187 -31.01 -33.13 24.10
CA GLU A 187 -31.03 -33.02 25.58
C GLU A 187 -32.27 -33.66 26.20
N LYS A 188 -33.45 -33.48 25.58
CA LYS A 188 -34.69 -34.14 26.04
C LYS A 188 -34.60 -35.65 25.89
N ILE A 189 -34.14 -36.13 24.73
CA ILE A 189 -33.99 -37.57 24.46
C ILE A 189 -33.00 -38.20 25.45
N ILE A 190 -31.87 -37.55 25.71
CA ILE A 190 -30.88 -38.03 26.71
C ILE A 190 -31.53 -38.15 28.09
N LYS A 191 -32.34 -37.16 28.51
CA LYS A 191 -33.03 -37.21 29.80
C LYS A 191 -34.01 -38.38 29.88
N GLU A 192 -34.81 -38.59 28.83
CA GLU A 192 -35.77 -39.70 28.75
C GLU A 192 -35.06 -41.06 28.78
N LEU A 193 -33.98 -41.22 28.00
CA LEU A 193 -33.18 -42.44 27.98
C LEU A 193 -32.50 -42.72 29.33
N THR A 194 -32.08 -41.68 30.04
CA THR A 194 -31.47 -41.81 31.38
C THR A 194 -32.49 -42.35 32.38
N LEU A 195 -33.71 -41.80 32.40
CA LEU A 195 -34.78 -42.30 33.27
C LEU A 195 -35.18 -43.74 32.93
N ALA A 196 -35.33 -44.05 31.64
CA ALA A 196 -35.65 -45.40 31.20
C ALA A 196 -34.56 -46.41 31.59
N LYS A 197 -33.29 -46.00 31.54
CA LYS A 197 -32.16 -46.83 31.99
C LYS A 197 -32.26 -47.12 33.49
N GLU A 198 -32.50 -46.11 34.32
CA GLU A 198 -32.63 -46.28 35.78
C GLU A 198 -33.80 -47.21 36.13
N GLU A 199 -34.94 -47.10 35.42
CA GLU A 199 -36.07 -48.01 35.61
C GLU A 199 -35.75 -49.46 35.24
N LEU A 200 -35.03 -49.66 34.14
CA LEU A 200 -34.59 -51.00 33.72
C LEU A 200 -33.58 -51.58 34.71
N GLU A 201 -32.65 -50.78 35.23
CA GLU A 201 -31.70 -51.21 36.26
C GLU A 201 -32.42 -51.68 37.54
N LYS A 202 -33.46 -50.95 37.98
CA LYS A 202 -34.30 -51.39 39.12
C LYS A 202 -35.00 -52.71 38.84
N LYS A 203 -35.62 -52.87 37.67
CA LYS A 203 -36.30 -54.11 37.28
C LYS A 203 -35.33 -55.29 37.22
N ILE A 204 -34.10 -55.08 36.73
CA ILE A 204 -33.06 -56.12 36.71
C ILE A 204 -32.74 -56.56 38.14
N GLU A 205 -32.63 -55.63 39.09
CA GLU A 205 -32.34 -55.96 40.48
C GLU A 205 -33.49 -56.73 41.15
N GLU A 206 -34.74 -56.29 40.95
CA GLU A 206 -35.93 -57.01 41.43
C GLU A 206 -35.99 -58.45 40.87
N MET A 207 -35.68 -58.62 39.58
CA MET A 207 -35.62 -59.94 38.96
C MET A 207 -34.51 -60.83 39.53
N ARG A 208 -33.35 -60.25 39.87
CA ARG A 208 -32.26 -60.99 40.53
C ARG A 208 -32.67 -61.47 41.91
N GLU A 209 -33.28 -60.60 42.73
CA GLU A 209 -33.77 -60.97 44.05
C GLU A 209 -34.85 -62.07 43.98
N LEU A 210 -35.74 -62.00 42.99
CA LEU A 210 -36.73 -63.05 42.77
C LEU A 210 -36.08 -64.38 42.35
N ALA A 211 -35.09 -64.34 41.44
CA ALA A 211 -34.37 -65.53 41.01
C ALA A 211 -33.63 -66.20 42.20
N ASP A 212 -33.01 -65.42 43.08
CA ASP A 212 -32.35 -65.93 44.28
C ASP A 212 -33.34 -66.55 45.27
N ARG A 213 -34.52 -65.95 45.45
CA ARG A 213 -35.60 -66.54 46.27
C ARG A 213 -36.07 -67.88 45.72
N LEU A 214 -36.39 -67.93 44.42
CA LEU A 214 -36.83 -69.16 43.75
C LEU A 214 -35.75 -70.25 43.81
N ARG A 215 -34.47 -69.87 43.74
CA ARG A 215 -33.37 -70.81 43.90
C ARG A 215 -33.34 -71.43 45.30
N LYS A 216 -33.48 -70.62 46.35
CA LYS A 216 -33.53 -71.09 47.74
C LYS A 216 -34.72 -72.02 47.99
N GLU A 217 -35.90 -71.63 47.52
CA GLU A 217 -37.13 -72.45 47.64
C GLU A 217 -36.98 -73.79 46.91
N LYS A 218 -36.37 -73.79 45.71
CA LYS A 218 -36.07 -75.02 44.98
C LYS A 218 -35.12 -75.95 45.76
N GLU A 219 -34.10 -75.39 46.42
CA GLU A 219 -33.18 -76.15 47.26
C GLU A 219 -33.88 -76.75 48.49
N GLU A 220 -34.78 -76.00 49.14
CA GLU A 220 -35.60 -76.47 50.26
C GLU A 220 -36.54 -77.61 49.86
N LEU A 221 -37.32 -77.42 48.79
CA LEU A 221 -38.22 -78.46 48.26
C LEU A 221 -37.45 -79.72 47.84
N SER A 222 -36.22 -79.57 47.31
CA SER A 222 -35.38 -80.71 46.99
C SER A 222 -35.00 -81.51 48.24
N ARG A 223 -34.65 -80.82 49.35
CA ARG A 223 -34.33 -81.47 50.63
C ARG A 223 -35.55 -82.17 51.22
N GLU A 224 -36.70 -81.50 51.23
CA GLU A 224 -37.96 -82.09 51.71
C GLU A 224 -38.35 -83.33 50.90
N ASN A 225 -38.21 -83.27 49.57
CA ASN A 225 -38.50 -84.41 48.70
C ASN A 225 -37.54 -85.59 48.98
N GLU A 226 -36.26 -85.32 49.24
CA GLU A 226 -35.32 -86.36 49.67
C GLU A 226 -35.70 -86.98 51.02
N GLU A 227 -36.15 -86.17 51.99
CA GLU A 227 -36.62 -86.66 53.28
C GLU A 227 -37.89 -87.50 53.15
N LEU A 228 -38.88 -87.04 52.38
CA LEU A 228 -40.10 -87.78 52.08
C LEU A 228 -39.79 -89.13 51.41
N LYS A 229 -38.85 -89.16 50.45
CA LYS A 229 -38.38 -90.41 49.84
C LYS A 229 -37.80 -91.38 50.87
N LYS A 230 -37.06 -90.90 51.87
CA LYS A 230 -36.56 -91.75 52.97
C LYS A 230 -37.70 -92.29 53.83
N ARG A 231 -38.65 -91.43 54.24
CA ARG A 231 -39.83 -91.84 55.03
C ARG A 231 -40.70 -92.86 54.30
N VAL A 232 -40.91 -92.70 52.98
CA VAL A 232 -41.64 -93.67 52.16
C VAL A 232 -40.94 -95.03 52.19
N LYS A 233 -39.62 -95.08 52.01
CA LYS A 233 -38.85 -96.34 52.12
C LYS A 233 -38.95 -96.98 53.50
N GLU A 234 -39.01 -96.18 54.57
CA GLU A 234 -39.22 -96.69 55.93
C GLU A 234 -40.62 -97.26 56.13
N LEU A 235 -41.66 -96.56 55.64
CA LEU A 235 -43.04 -97.05 55.67
C LEU A 235 -43.21 -98.34 54.87
N GLU A 236 -42.54 -98.48 53.73
CA GLU A 236 -42.50 -99.74 52.96
C GLU A 236 -41.91 -100.89 53.80
N LYS A 237 -40.82 -100.65 54.54
CA LYS A 237 -40.26 -101.64 55.47
C LYS A 237 -41.24 -102.00 56.59
N TYR A 238 -41.92 -101.02 57.17
CA TYR A 238 -42.93 -101.28 58.20
C TYR A 238 -44.14 -102.04 57.65
N LYS A 239 -44.57 -101.74 56.43
CA LYS A 239 -45.64 -102.47 55.74
C LYS A 239 -45.28 -103.94 55.58
N ILE A 240 -44.08 -104.25 55.10
CA ILE A 240 -43.59 -105.64 54.98
C ILE A 240 -43.62 -106.34 56.36
N LYS A 241 -43.07 -105.71 57.40
CA LYS A 241 -43.10 -106.26 58.77
C LYS A 241 -44.52 -106.47 59.30
N PHE A 242 -45.43 -105.55 59.01
CA PHE A 242 -46.83 -105.66 59.41
C PHE A 242 -47.52 -106.82 58.71
N GLU A 243 -47.28 -107.01 57.40
CA GLU A 243 -47.76 -108.17 56.65
C GLU A 243 -47.23 -109.48 57.24
N GLU A 244 -45.93 -109.56 57.58
CA GLU A 244 -45.34 -110.73 58.27
C GLU A 244 -45.99 -111.01 59.62
N LEU A 245 -46.21 -109.98 60.44
CA LEU A 245 -46.87 -110.10 61.74
C LEU A 245 -48.32 -110.54 61.60
N LYS A 246 -49.07 -109.98 60.65
CA LYS A 246 -50.45 -110.37 60.35
C LYS A 246 -50.53 -111.86 60.01
N GLU A 247 -49.57 -112.35 59.24
CA GLU A 247 -49.48 -113.75 58.87
C GLU A 247 -49.11 -114.66 60.04
N ARG A 248 -48.23 -114.21 60.94
CA ARG A 248 -47.97 -114.91 62.21
C ARG A 248 -49.20 -114.96 63.10
N VAL A 249 -49.93 -113.86 63.24
CA VAL A 249 -51.18 -113.81 64.02
C VAL A 249 -52.22 -114.76 63.43
N ARG A 250 -52.33 -114.85 62.10
CA ARG A 250 -53.21 -115.85 61.44
C ARG A 250 -52.82 -117.27 61.84
N LYS A 251 -51.52 -117.62 61.75
CA LYS A 251 -51.03 -118.95 62.15
C LYS A 251 -51.30 -119.25 63.62
N PHE A 252 -51.03 -118.31 64.54
CA PHE A 252 -51.32 -118.51 65.96
C PHE A 252 -52.82 -118.68 66.25
N LYS A 253 -53.70 -117.97 65.52
CA LYS A 253 -55.15 -118.20 65.61
C LYS A 253 -55.54 -119.61 65.17
N GLU A 254 -55.02 -120.07 64.03
CA GLU A 254 -55.23 -121.44 63.53
C GLU A 254 -54.71 -122.49 64.54
N GLU A 255 -53.58 -122.25 65.20
CA GLU A 255 -53.03 -123.13 66.24
C GLU A 255 -53.90 -123.15 67.52
N ILE A 256 -54.41 -121.99 67.95
CA ILE A 256 -55.32 -121.91 69.11
C ILE A 256 -56.64 -122.63 68.80
N GLU A 257 -57.20 -122.47 67.60
CA GLU A 257 -58.41 -123.17 67.18
C GLU A 257 -58.21 -124.70 67.24
N LYS A 258 -57.05 -125.21 66.82
CA LYS A 258 -56.71 -126.64 66.91
C LYS A 258 -56.52 -127.17 68.34
N LEU A 259 -56.17 -126.31 69.30
CA LEU A 259 -55.99 -126.69 70.71
C LEU A 259 -57.32 -126.68 71.50
N LEU A 260 -58.39 -126.13 70.92
CA LEU A 260 -59.72 -126.02 71.53
C LEU A 260 -60.73 -127.06 70.99
N GLU A 261 -60.32 -127.91 70.04
CA GLU A 261 -61.01 -129.14 69.58
C GLU A 261 -60.49 -130.38 70.34
#